data_AF-A0A7Y5V2G8-F1
#
_entry.id   AF-A0A7Y5V2G8-F1
#
_cell.length_a   1.000
_cell.length_b   1.000
_cell.length_c   1.000
_cell.angle_alpha   90.00
_cell.angle_beta   90.00
_cell.angle_gamma   90.00
#
_symmetry.space_group_name_H-M   'P 1'
#
loop_
_entity.id
_entity.type
_entity.pdbx_description
1 polymer ?
#
loop_
_entity_poly.entity_id
_entity_poly.type
_entity_poly.pdbx_seq_one_letter_code
_entity_poly.pdbx_strand_id
1 'polypeptide(L)'
;MAAHEHRQAHEGEHAHPDTTVMFGRTFPFPIYTVIFGVLAIVTLIEVILSELPDGWLGTALLIVLSVFKAALVVWYYMHLREDNRLYSLILIVPVLLVAVSTLYLASVPLGGY
;
A
#
# COMPACT_ATOMS: atom_id res chain seq x y z
N MET A 1 -10.15 44.67 31.97
CA MET A 1 -10.69 44.45 30.61
C MET A 1 -9.60 44.22 29.54
N ALA A 2 -8.37 43.80 29.91
CA ALA A 2 -7.25 43.62 28.97
C ALA A 2 -6.65 42.19 28.96
N ALA A 3 -7.30 41.23 29.63
CA ALA A 3 -6.82 39.85 29.76
C ALA A 3 -7.56 38.85 28.84
N HIS A 4 -8.57 39.30 28.10
CA HIS A 4 -9.40 38.45 27.23
C HIS A 4 -9.02 38.50 25.75
N GLU A 5 -8.16 39.42 25.31
CA GLU A 5 -7.80 39.57 23.89
C GLU A 5 -6.63 38.65 23.46
N HIS A 6 -5.85 38.12 24.39
CA HIS A 6 -4.70 37.26 24.07
C HIS A 6 -5.05 35.77 23.81
N ARG A 7 -6.34 35.41 23.81
CA ARG A 7 -6.78 34.01 23.67
C ARG A 7 -7.36 33.66 22.29
N GLN A 8 -7.42 34.62 21.36
CA GLN A 8 -8.07 34.44 20.06
C GLN A 8 -7.11 34.30 18.86
N ALA A 9 -5.79 34.25 19.09
CA ALA A 9 -4.79 34.23 18.01
C ALA A 9 -4.22 32.83 17.67
N HIS A 10 -4.74 31.74 18.26
CA HIS A 10 -4.19 30.38 18.08
C HIS A 10 -5.24 29.34 17.64
N GLU A 11 -6.25 29.74 16.87
CA GLU A 11 -7.29 28.79 16.38
C GLU A 11 -7.35 28.65 14.84
N GLY A 12 -6.39 29.21 14.09
CA GLY A 12 -6.49 29.34 12.62
C GLY A 12 -5.46 28.61 11.74
N GLU A 13 -4.41 27.97 12.27
CA GLU A 13 -3.18 27.81 11.47
C GLU A 13 -2.78 26.38 11.07
N HIS A 14 -3.62 25.36 11.29
CA HIS A 14 -3.31 23.98 10.91
C HIS A 14 -4.42 23.30 10.08
N ALA A 15 -5.01 24.02 9.15
CA ALA A 15 -5.70 23.40 8.02
C ALA A 15 -4.70 23.36 6.87
N HIS A 16 -3.75 22.41 6.88
CA HIS A 16 -3.06 22.07 5.63
C HIS A 16 -4.12 21.41 4.74
N PRO A 17 -4.60 22.04 3.65
CA PRO A 17 -5.41 21.30 2.71
C PRO A 17 -4.46 20.27 2.11
N ASP A 18 -4.61 19.00 2.49
CA ASP A 18 -3.87 17.86 1.96
C ASP A 18 -4.19 17.69 0.47
N THR A 19 -3.72 18.63 -0.34
CA THR A 19 -3.96 18.68 -1.77
C THR A 19 -2.81 17.97 -2.45
N THR A 20 -3.12 16.90 -3.15
CA THR A 20 -2.12 16.12 -3.88
C THR A 20 -2.05 16.62 -5.32
N VAL A 21 -0.86 17.02 -5.76
CA VAL A 21 -0.58 17.26 -7.18
C VAL A 21 -0.21 15.94 -7.85
N MET A 22 -1.13 15.39 -8.64
CA MET A 22 -0.88 14.16 -9.42
C MET A 22 -1.13 14.43 -10.90
N PHE A 23 -0.14 14.13 -11.74
CA PHE A 23 -0.20 14.39 -13.20
C PHE A 23 -0.54 15.85 -13.58
N GLY A 24 -0.01 16.83 -12.82
CA GLY A 24 -0.25 18.26 -13.08
C GLY A 24 -1.66 18.74 -12.74
N ARG A 25 -2.51 17.90 -12.14
CA ARG A 25 -3.79 18.30 -11.57
C ARG A 25 -3.75 18.25 -10.05
N THR A 26 -4.27 19.29 -9.41
CA THR A 26 -4.48 19.35 -7.97
C THR A 26 -5.76 18.62 -7.61
N PHE A 27 -5.63 17.56 -6.82
CA PHE A 27 -6.76 16.88 -6.22
C PHE A 27 -6.91 17.35 -4.77
N PRO A 28 -8.13 17.68 -4.30
CA PRO A 28 -8.38 18.09 -2.91
C PRO A 28 -8.41 16.88 -1.96
N PHE A 29 -7.63 15.84 -2.26
CA PHE A 29 -7.59 14.59 -1.50
C PHE A 29 -6.16 14.26 -1.07
N PRO A 30 -5.99 13.69 0.14
CA PRO A 30 -4.69 13.20 0.60
C PRO A 30 -4.12 12.14 -0.34
N ILE A 31 -2.80 12.10 -0.49
CA ILE A 31 -2.09 11.16 -1.39
C ILE A 31 -2.47 9.70 -1.11
N TYR A 32 -2.63 9.35 0.17
CA TYR A 32 -3.04 8.01 0.60
C TYR A 32 -4.39 7.61 0.01
N THR A 33 -5.35 8.53 -0.03
CA THR A 33 -6.69 8.30 -0.61
C THR A 33 -6.63 8.11 -2.12
N VAL A 34 -5.74 8.83 -2.80
CA VAL A 34 -5.53 8.64 -4.25
C VAL A 34 -4.95 7.26 -4.53
N ILE A 35 -3.96 6.84 -3.74
CA ILE A 35 -3.33 5.51 -3.87
C ILE A 35 -4.30 4.40 -3.47
N PHE A 36 -5.18 4.63 -2.49
CA PHE A 36 -6.29 3.73 -2.19
C PHE A 36 -7.15 3.47 -3.44
N GLY A 37 -7.53 4.53 -4.15
CA GLY A 37 -8.28 4.44 -5.39
C GLY A 37 -7.54 3.65 -6.47
N VAL A 38 -6.23 3.90 -6.65
CA VAL A 38 -5.39 3.14 -7.58
C VAL A 38 -5.36 1.66 -7.22
N LEU A 39 -5.15 1.31 -5.94
CA LEU A 39 -5.18 -0.07 -5.46
C LEU A 39 -6.53 -0.74 -5.71
N ALA A 40 -7.64 -0.02 -5.48
CA ALA A 40 -8.98 -0.53 -5.74
C ALA A 40 -9.20 -0.83 -7.23
N ILE A 41 -8.76 0.06 -8.13
CA ILE A 41 -8.84 -0.14 -9.58
C ILE A 41 -7.99 -1.34 -10.01
N VAL A 42 -6.74 -1.44 -9.54
CA VAL A 42 -5.87 -2.60 -9.83
C VAL A 42 -6.54 -3.90 -9.38
N THR A 43 -7.14 -3.91 -8.19
CA THR A 43 -7.85 -5.09 -7.66
C THR A 43 -9.06 -5.47 -8.51
N LEU A 44 -9.84 -4.48 -8.96
CA LEU A 44 -10.99 -4.73 -9.81
C LEU A 44 -10.56 -5.34 -11.16
N ILE A 45 -9.45 -4.85 -11.71
CA ILE A 45 -8.84 -5.41 -12.93
C ILE A 45 -8.40 -6.86 -12.68
N GLU A 46 -7.74 -7.16 -11.55
CA GLU A 46 -7.33 -8.53 -11.21
C GLU A 46 -8.53 -9.48 -11.14
N VAL A 47 -9.63 -9.07 -10.49
CA VAL A 47 -10.83 -9.90 -10.37
C VAL A 47 -11.41 -10.21 -11.75
N ILE A 48 -11.54 -9.21 -12.62
CA ILE A 48 -12.05 -9.39 -13.98
C ILE A 48 -11.13 -10.30 -14.80
N LEU A 49 -9.81 -10.08 -14.72
CA LEU A 49 -8.83 -10.91 -15.42
C LEU A 49 -8.80 -12.35 -14.90
N SER A 50 -9.08 -12.55 -13.62
CA SER A 50 -9.15 -13.88 -12.99
C SER A 50 -10.37 -14.69 -13.43
N GLU A 51 -11.41 -14.08 -14.02
CA GLU A 51 -12.56 -14.81 -14.57
C GLU A 51 -12.38 -15.17 -16.07
N LEU A 52 -11.36 -14.63 -16.73
CA LEU A 52 -11.06 -14.97 -18.12
C LEU A 52 -10.35 -16.33 -18.22
N PRO A 53 -10.49 -17.05 -19.35
CA PRO A 53 -9.92 -18.39 -19.51
C PRO A 53 -8.41 -18.41 -19.22
N ASP A 54 -8.03 -19.36 -18.35
CA ASP A 54 -6.69 -19.50 -17.83
C ASP A 54 -5.66 -19.78 -18.94
N GLY A 55 -4.67 -18.89 -19.02
CA GLY A 55 -3.46 -19.08 -19.81
C GLY A 55 -2.24 -18.67 -18.98
N TRP A 56 -1.07 -19.26 -19.27
CA TRP A 56 0.16 -18.96 -18.53
C TRP A 56 0.48 -17.45 -18.47
N LEU A 57 0.15 -16.72 -19.53
CA LEU A 57 0.28 -15.26 -19.61
C LEU A 57 -0.67 -14.54 -18.64
N GLY A 58 -1.90 -15.03 -18.47
CA GLY A 58 -2.87 -14.48 -17.53
C GLY A 58 -2.39 -14.65 -16.09
N THR A 59 -1.93 -15.87 -15.73
CA THR A 59 -1.37 -16.13 -14.41
C THR A 59 -0.13 -15.28 -14.13
N ALA A 60 0.79 -15.16 -15.08
CA ALA A 60 1.98 -14.31 -14.94
C ALA A 60 1.61 -12.83 -14.73
N LEU A 61 0.62 -12.34 -15.47
CA LEU A 61 0.13 -10.96 -15.34
C LEU A 61 -0.50 -10.70 -13.97
N LEU A 62 -1.32 -11.63 -13.45
CA LEU A 62 -1.93 -11.54 -12.12
C LEU A 62 -0.87 -11.53 -11.01
N ILE A 63 0.19 -12.33 -11.14
CA ILE A 63 1.32 -12.30 -10.20
C ILE A 63 2.01 -10.93 -10.22
N VAL A 64 2.24 -10.36 -11.40
CA VAL A 64 2.87 -9.04 -11.52
C VAL A 64 2.01 -7.94 -10.91
N LEU A 65 0.68 -7.95 -11.16
CA LEU A 65 -0.25 -7.00 -10.55
C LEU A 65 -0.28 -7.13 -9.02
N SER A 66 -0.28 -8.35 -8.51
CA SER A 66 -0.28 -8.63 -7.07
C SER A 66 1.01 -8.13 -6.39
N VAL A 67 2.17 -8.37 -7.00
CA VAL A 67 3.46 -7.85 -6.51
C VAL A 67 3.49 -6.32 -6.58
N PHE A 68 2.99 -5.72 -7.66
CA PHE A 68 2.89 -4.26 -7.79
C PHE A 68 2.01 -3.65 -6.70
N LYS A 69 0.86 -4.27 -6.41
CA LYS A 69 -0.04 -3.86 -5.33
C LYS A 69 0.65 -3.93 -3.97
N ALA A 70 1.35 -5.03 -3.69
CA ALA A 70 2.14 -5.18 -2.48
C ALA A 70 3.18 -4.06 -2.37
N ALA A 71 3.94 -3.79 -3.43
CA ALA A 71 4.94 -2.72 -3.45
C ALA A 71 4.34 -1.33 -3.17
N LEU A 72 3.19 -1.00 -3.75
CA LEU A 72 2.50 0.27 -3.49
C LEU A 72 2.07 0.40 -2.02
N VAL A 73 1.56 -0.70 -1.43
CA VAL A 73 1.18 -0.73 0.00
C VAL A 73 2.39 -0.52 0.89
N VAL A 74 3.48 -1.23 0.62
CA VAL A 74 4.73 -1.10 1.36
C VAL A 74 5.26 0.33 1.29
N TRP A 75 5.29 0.91 0.10
CA TRP A 75 5.90 2.22 -0.11
C TRP A 75 5.08 3.36 0.50
N TYR A 76 3.75 3.33 0.34
CA TYR A 76 2.89 4.46 0.72
C TYR A 76 2.09 4.26 2.00
N TYR A 77 1.66 3.05 2.33
CA TYR A 77 0.85 2.81 3.54
C TYR A 77 1.69 2.44 4.75
N MET A 78 2.77 1.69 4.55
CA MET A 78 3.67 1.33 5.65
C MET A 78 4.68 2.45 6.00
N HIS A 79 4.50 3.66 5.43
CA HIS A 79 5.34 4.82 5.70
C HIS A 79 6.85 4.62 5.43
N LEU A 80 7.24 3.56 4.74
CA LEU A 80 8.65 3.30 4.38
C LEU A 80 9.27 4.40 3.51
N ARG A 81 8.46 5.25 2.90
CA ARG A 81 8.91 6.44 2.20
C ARG A 81 9.41 7.55 3.14
N GLU A 82 8.77 7.72 4.29
CA GLU A 82 9.02 8.83 5.22
C GLU A 82 9.76 8.39 6.50
N ASP A 83 9.77 7.10 6.86
CA ASP A 83 10.07 6.65 8.23
C ASP A 83 11.33 5.76 8.38
N ASN A 84 11.76 5.57 9.63
CA ASN A 84 13.05 5.00 10.02
C ASN A 84 13.19 3.49 9.67
N ARG A 85 14.42 2.98 9.47
CA ARG A 85 14.72 1.59 9.02
C ARG A 85 14.05 0.47 9.84
N LEU A 86 13.60 0.74 11.07
CA LEU A 86 12.86 -0.20 11.90
C LEU A 86 11.56 -0.70 11.25
N TYR A 87 10.83 0.14 10.52
CA TYR A 87 9.58 -0.29 9.86
C TYR A 87 9.84 -1.30 8.75
N SER A 88 10.99 -1.19 8.06
CA SER A 88 11.43 -2.18 7.07
C SER A 88 11.74 -3.53 7.73
N LEU A 89 12.35 -3.51 8.92
CA LEU A 89 12.69 -4.73 9.66
C LEU A 89 11.43 -5.51 10.07
N ILE A 90 10.41 -4.81 10.57
CA ILE A 90 9.13 -5.42 10.97
C ILE A 90 8.43 -6.09 9.79
N LEU A 91 8.62 -5.57 8.57
CA LEU A 91 8.08 -6.14 7.33
C LEU A 91 8.90 -7.34 6.83
N ILE A 92 10.22 -7.27 6.97
CA ILE A 92 11.12 -8.36 6.57
C ILE A 92 10.86 -9.64 7.36
N VAL A 93 10.56 -9.55 8.65
CA VAL A 93 10.30 -10.74 9.51
C VAL A 93 9.18 -11.64 8.96
N PRO A 94 7.93 -11.17 8.72
CA PRO A 94 6.87 -12.00 8.17
C PRO A 94 7.15 -12.44 6.73
N VAL A 95 7.80 -11.62 5.90
CA VAL A 95 8.17 -12.01 4.53
C VAL A 95 9.18 -13.17 4.54
N LEU A 96 10.20 -13.09 5.40
CA LEU A 96 11.17 -14.16 5.60
C LEU A 96 10.48 -15.43 6.10
N LEU A 97 9.54 -15.31 7.04
CA LEU A 97 8.79 -16.43 7.57
C LEU A 97 7.99 -17.13 6.46
N VAL A 98 7.24 -16.38 5.64
CA VAL A 98 6.51 -16.93 4.49
C VAL A 98 7.47 -17.61 3.49
N ALA A 99 8.62 -17.01 3.21
CA ALA A 99 9.61 -17.60 2.31
C ALA A 99 10.17 -18.93 2.85
N VAL A 100 10.52 -18.98 4.13
CA VAL A 100 11.00 -20.20 4.80
C VAL A 100 9.91 -21.27 4.86
N SER A 101 8.68 -20.92 5.21
CA SER A 101 7.54 -21.83 5.20
C SER A 101 7.30 -22.40 3.81
N THR A 102 7.30 -21.56 2.76
CA THR A 102 7.12 -22.01 1.38
C THR A 102 8.24 -22.95 0.94
N LEU A 103 9.50 -22.66 1.29
CA LEU A 103 10.65 -23.53 0.99
C LEU A 103 10.51 -24.89 1.71
N TYR A 104 10.08 -24.87 2.97
CA TYR A 104 9.84 -26.09 3.74
C TYR A 104 8.74 -26.95 3.11
N LEU A 105 7.60 -26.34 2.74
CA LEU A 105 6.51 -27.04 2.04
C LEU A 105 6.97 -27.61 0.69
N ALA A 106 7.80 -26.90 -0.06
CA ALA A 106 8.36 -27.38 -1.32
C ALA A 106 9.37 -28.52 -1.13
N SER A 107 10.09 -28.54 0.00
CA SER A 107 11.07 -29.59 0.33
C SER A 107 10.43 -30.83 0.95
N VAL A 108 9.26 -30.71 1.59
CA VAL A 108 8.54 -31.84 2.16
C VAL A 108 7.98 -32.70 1.02
N PRO A 109 8.41 -33.97 0.89
CA PRO A 109 7.84 -34.86 -0.10
C PRO A 109 6.37 -35.14 0.26
N LEU A 110 5.47 -34.89 -0.69
CA LEU A 110 4.03 -35.17 -0.57
C LEU A 110 3.71 -36.68 -0.61
N GLY A 111 4.72 -37.55 -0.65
CA GLY A 111 4.58 -39.00 -0.77
C GLY A 111 4.65 -39.69 0.58
N GLY A 112 3.49 -40.07 1.13
CA GLY A 112 3.43 -40.83 2.37
C GLY A 112 2.06 -40.95 3.03
N TYR A 113 1.00 -41.20 2.25
CA TYR A 113 -0.20 -41.95 2.68
C TYR A 113 -0.76 -42.71 1.48
#